data_AF-A0A960R5T6-F1
#
_entry.id   AF-A0A960R5T6-F1
#
_cell.length_a   1.000
_cell.length_b   1.000
_cell.length_c   1.000
_cell.angle_alpha   90.00
_cell.angle_beta   90.00
_cell.angle_gamma   90.00
#
_symmetry.space_group_name_H-M   'P 1'
#
loop_
_entity.id
_entity.type
_entity.pdbx_description
1 polymer ?
#
loop_
_entity_poly.entity_id
_entity_poly.type
_entity_poly.pdbx_seq_one_letter_code
_entity_poly.pdbx_strand_id
1 'polypeptide(L)'
;GVGKQRDSNWSFCTPAIAAGYPRWWRPDELGMPHENRPKHGLGDTGEFLDGLGNKVYVYAVGNPEVGTEKNRYEKAHQKGSGFGLVTIDTEKKTYLIESFRFKIDATDGNPANQFPGWPVTLQQAENRGENQVG
;
A
#
# COMPACT_ATOMS: atom_id res chain seq x y z
N GLY A 1 2.49 7.05 -13.29
CA GLY A 1 3.16 7.12 -14.60
C GLY A 1 2.85 8.44 -15.25
N VAL A 2 3.76 8.92 -16.10
CA VAL A 2 3.63 10.16 -16.86
C VAL A 2 3.23 9.82 -18.30
N GLY A 3 4.14 9.22 -19.07
CA GLY A 3 3.91 8.82 -20.46
C GLY A 3 3.15 7.50 -20.55
N LYS A 4 3.65 6.46 -19.87
CA LYS A 4 3.07 5.12 -19.80
C LYS A 4 2.77 4.71 -18.36
N GLN A 5 2.13 3.56 -18.16
CA GLN A 5 2.03 3.00 -16.83
C GLN A 5 3.44 2.69 -16.30
N ARG A 6 3.65 2.94 -15.01
CA ARG A 6 4.87 2.54 -14.29
C ARG A 6 6.19 3.10 -14.86
N ASP A 7 6.20 4.30 -15.43
CA ASP A 7 7.42 5.03 -15.87
C ASP A 7 7.79 6.20 -14.95
N SER A 8 7.28 6.21 -13.72
CA SER A 8 7.51 7.25 -12.73
C SER A 8 7.86 6.62 -11.38
N ASN A 9 8.14 7.46 -10.40
CA ASN A 9 8.43 7.06 -9.03
C ASN A 9 7.32 6.23 -8.37
N TRP A 10 7.74 5.42 -7.39
CA TRP A 10 6.85 4.87 -6.39
C TRP A 10 6.43 5.95 -5.40
N SER A 11 5.23 5.81 -4.85
CA SER A 11 4.70 6.64 -3.78
C SER A 11 4.16 5.73 -2.69
N PHE A 12 4.52 6.01 -1.44
CA PHE A 12 4.03 5.28 -0.27
C PHE A 12 3.35 6.26 0.67
N CYS A 13 2.06 6.03 0.91
CA CYS A 13 1.29 6.74 1.92
C CYS A 13 1.14 5.82 3.14
N THR A 14 1.77 6.20 4.25
CA THR A 14 1.73 5.39 5.47
C THR A 14 0.33 5.41 6.09
N PRO A 15 -0.09 4.33 6.76
CA PRO A 15 -1.26 4.40 7.63
C PRO A 15 -1.07 5.48 8.71
N ALA A 16 -2.16 6.15 9.09
CA ALA A 16 -2.14 7.09 10.20
C ALA A 16 -2.15 6.35 11.54
N ILE A 17 -1.39 6.82 12.52
CA ILE A 17 -1.27 6.14 13.83
C ILE A 17 -2.62 5.92 14.52
N ALA A 18 -3.56 6.85 14.33
CA ALA A 18 -4.95 6.71 14.73
C ALA A 18 -5.85 7.39 13.67
N ALA A 19 -6.42 6.59 12.78
CA ALA A 19 -7.28 7.08 11.70
C ALA A 19 -8.65 7.51 12.25
N GLY A 20 -8.87 8.82 12.36
CA GLY A 20 -10.18 9.37 12.70
C GLY A 20 -11.18 9.20 11.55
N TYR A 21 -10.77 9.64 10.36
CA TYR A 21 -11.52 9.56 9.10
C TYR A 21 -10.86 8.54 8.16
N PRO A 22 -11.47 7.37 7.93
CA PRO A 22 -10.89 6.34 7.05
C PRO A 22 -10.94 6.79 5.59
N ARG A 23 -9.99 6.30 4.80
CA ARG A 23 -9.91 6.54 3.35
C ARG A 23 -9.92 5.20 2.65
N TRP A 24 -10.77 5.08 1.63
CA TRP A 24 -10.94 3.85 0.87
C TRP A 24 -10.48 4.05 -0.57
N TRP A 25 -9.95 2.98 -1.14
CA TRP A 25 -9.67 2.83 -2.55
C TRP A 25 -10.26 1.50 -2.99
N ARG A 26 -11.48 1.52 -3.55
CA ARG A 26 -12.24 0.31 -3.92
C ARG A 26 -12.64 0.29 -5.39
N PRO A 27 -11.68 0.45 -6.33
CA PRO A 27 -11.97 0.49 -7.75
C PRO A 27 -12.60 -0.80 -8.28
N ASP A 28 -12.30 -1.96 -7.68
CA ASP A 28 -12.86 -3.25 -8.13
C ASP A 28 -14.38 -3.29 -7.86
N GLU A 29 -14.81 -2.84 -6.67
CA GLU A 29 -16.24 -2.73 -6.32
C GLU A 29 -16.99 -1.74 -7.23
N LEU A 30 -16.28 -0.70 -7.69
CA LEU A 30 -16.82 0.33 -8.60
C LEU A 30 -16.75 -0.08 -10.08
N GLY A 31 -16.19 -1.25 -10.40
CA GLY A 31 -16.03 -1.72 -11.77
C GLY A 31 -15.09 -0.86 -12.62
N MET A 32 -14.13 -0.16 -11.99
CA MET A 32 -13.15 0.63 -12.71
C MET A 32 -12.27 -0.29 -13.58
N PRO A 33 -12.07 0.05 -14.87
CA PRO A 33 -11.18 -0.71 -15.73
C PRO A 33 -9.76 -0.74 -15.17
N HIS A 34 -9.17 -1.93 -15.16
CA HIS A 34 -7.81 -2.12 -14.68
C HIS A 34 -7.15 -3.31 -15.37
N GLU A 35 -5.83 -3.27 -15.43
CA GLU A 35 -5.00 -4.29 -16.05
C GLU A 35 -3.80 -4.62 -15.15
N ASN A 36 -3.03 -5.64 -15.51
CA ASN A 36 -1.71 -5.90 -14.92
C ASN A 36 -1.69 -5.93 -13.38
N ARG A 37 -2.67 -6.62 -12.78
CA ARG A 37 -2.73 -6.86 -11.33
C ARG A 37 -1.41 -7.51 -10.86
N PRO A 38 -0.85 -7.11 -9.70
CA PRO A 38 0.39 -7.69 -9.23
C PRO A 38 0.28 -9.20 -8.97
N LYS A 39 1.41 -9.92 -9.00
CA LYS A 39 1.46 -11.38 -8.80
C LYS A 39 0.76 -11.90 -7.55
N HIS A 40 0.71 -11.13 -6.48
CA HIS A 40 0.00 -11.54 -5.26
C HIS A 40 -1.54 -11.54 -5.40
N GLY A 41 -2.08 -10.96 -6.47
CA GLY A 41 -3.50 -11.05 -6.84
C GLY A 41 -4.47 -10.40 -5.86
N LEU A 42 -4.01 -9.44 -5.03
CA LEU A 42 -4.85 -8.79 -4.02
C LEU A 42 -5.88 -7.90 -4.70
N GLY A 43 -7.06 -7.72 -4.11
CA GLY A 43 -8.10 -6.79 -4.58
C GLY A 43 -7.59 -5.34 -4.70
N ASP A 44 -8.26 -4.53 -5.52
CA ASP A 44 -8.01 -3.08 -5.66
C ASP A 44 -6.58 -2.71 -6.11
N THR A 45 -5.91 -3.61 -6.84
CA THR A 45 -4.52 -3.45 -7.30
C THR A 45 -4.40 -3.67 -8.81
N GLY A 46 -3.31 -3.15 -9.39
CA GLY A 46 -3.08 -3.14 -10.84
C GLY A 46 -2.91 -1.74 -11.41
N GLU A 47 -2.98 -1.64 -12.73
CA GLU A 47 -2.88 -0.42 -13.50
C GLU A 47 -4.26 0.19 -13.73
N PHE A 48 -4.46 1.42 -13.26
CA PHE A 48 -5.69 2.18 -13.36
C PHE A 48 -5.43 3.53 -14.03
N LEU A 49 -6.51 4.15 -14.53
CA LEU A 49 -6.61 5.59 -14.67
C LEU A 49 -7.41 6.13 -13.49
N ASP A 50 -6.84 7.08 -12.74
CA ASP A 50 -7.58 7.72 -11.64
C ASP A 50 -8.67 8.67 -12.18
N GLY A 51 -9.47 9.26 -11.27
CA GLY A 51 -10.55 10.17 -11.64
C GLY A 51 -10.11 11.47 -12.32
N LEU A 52 -8.81 11.77 -12.35
CA LEU A 52 -8.21 12.91 -13.05
C LEU A 52 -7.48 12.49 -14.34
N GLY A 53 -7.50 11.19 -14.69
CA GLY A 53 -6.83 10.64 -15.86
C GLY A 53 -5.35 10.32 -15.66
N ASN A 54 -4.84 10.35 -14.42
CA ASN A 54 -3.46 9.97 -14.14
C ASN A 54 -3.28 8.45 -14.23
N LYS A 55 -2.14 8.01 -14.75
CA LYS A 55 -1.74 6.60 -14.81
C LYS A 55 -1.24 6.16 -13.45
N VAL A 56 -1.99 5.32 -12.74
CA VAL A 56 -1.65 4.86 -11.40
C VAL A 56 -1.52 3.34 -11.41
N TYR A 57 -0.37 2.84 -10.97
CA TYR A 57 -0.19 1.44 -10.63
C TYR A 57 -0.29 1.29 -9.11
N VAL A 58 -1.27 0.54 -8.65
CA VAL A 58 -1.48 0.25 -7.22
C VAL A 58 -0.94 -1.14 -6.96
N TYR A 59 0.16 -1.24 -6.19
CA TYR A 59 0.71 -2.53 -5.78
C TYR A 59 -0.02 -3.12 -4.58
N ALA A 60 -0.23 -2.32 -3.53
CA ALA A 60 -0.90 -2.76 -2.32
C ALA A 60 -1.75 -1.64 -1.73
N VAL A 61 -2.85 -1.99 -1.07
CA VAL A 61 -3.75 -1.06 -0.38
C VAL A 61 -4.21 -1.66 0.95
N GLY A 62 -4.09 -0.87 2.02
CA GLY A 62 -4.61 -1.21 3.34
C GLY A 62 -6.03 -0.68 3.54
N ASN A 63 -7.00 -1.18 2.76
CA ASN A 63 -8.39 -0.70 2.84
C ASN A 63 -8.97 -0.93 4.25
N PRO A 64 -9.58 0.10 4.87
CA PRO A 64 -10.19 -0.06 6.16
C PRO A 64 -11.54 -0.79 6.09
N GLU A 65 -11.98 -1.25 7.24
CA GLU A 65 -13.33 -1.72 7.52
C GLU A 65 -14.18 -0.58 8.10
N VAL A 66 -15.49 -0.79 8.13
CA VAL A 66 -16.39 0.13 8.83
C VAL A 66 -16.14 0.01 10.32
N GLY A 67 -15.79 1.13 10.96
CA GLY A 67 -15.47 1.17 12.40
C GLY A 67 -16.70 1.01 13.30
N THR A 68 -17.15 -0.22 13.49
CA THR A 68 -18.31 -0.60 14.32
C THR A 68 -17.96 -0.84 15.78
N GLU A 69 -16.69 -1.13 16.08
CA GLU A 69 -16.28 -1.57 17.42
C GLU A 69 -16.44 -0.50 18.50
N LYS A 70 -16.90 -0.88 19.69
CA LYS A 70 -17.01 0.06 20.82
C LYS A 70 -15.65 0.41 21.39
N ASN A 71 -14.75 -0.56 21.49
CA ASN A 71 -13.40 -0.36 21.96
C ASN A 71 -12.61 0.50 20.95
N ARG A 72 -11.98 1.58 21.44
CA ARG A 72 -11.24 2.51 20.57
C ARG A 72 -10.03 1.88 19.87
N TYR A 73 -9.39 0.87 20.47
CA TYR A 73 -8.24 0.18 19.90
C TYR A 73 -8.68 -0.76 18.78
N GLU A 74 -9.71 -1.58 19.02
CA GLU A 74 -10.30 -2.44 17.99
C GLU A 74 -10.88 -1.62 16.82
N LYS A 75 -11.56 -0.51 17.14
CA LYS A 75 -12.03 0.44 16.12
C LYS A 75 -10.87 1.06 15.33
N ALA A 76 -9.73 1.32 15.96
CA ALA A 76 -8.56 1.83 15.25
C ALA A 76 -8.00 0.79 14.27
N HIS A 77 -8.01 -0.50 14.61
CA HIS A 77 -7.69 -1.58 13.68
C HIS A 77 -8.65 -1.62 12.49
N GLN A 78 -9.97 -1.57 12.73
CA GLN A 78 -10.97 -1.50 11.65
C GLN A 78 -10.74 -0.29 10.74
N LYS A 79 -10.43 0.87 11.30
CA LYS A 79 -10.19 2.10 10.53
C LYS A 79 -8.84 2.14 9.80
N GLY A 80 -8.08 1.05 9.78
CA GLY A 80 -6.79 0.98 9.08
C GLY A 80 -5.70 1.81 9.74
N SER A 81 -5.75 1.96 11.07
CA SER A 81 -4.69 2.67 11.81
C SER A 81 -3.43 1.84 11.87
N GLY A 82 -2.28 2.50 11.95
CA GLY A 82 -0.97 1.84 11.90
C GLY A 82 0.19 2.81 11.74
N PHE A 83 1.35 2.30 11.35
CA PHE A 83 2.50 3.12 11.00
C PHE A 83 3.27 2.47 9.85
N GLY A 84 4.04 3.26 9.11
CA GLY A 84 4.94 2.75 8.09
C GLY A 84 6.39 2.89 8.50
N LEU A 85 7.24 1.99 8.01
CA LEU A 85 8.68 2.07 8.12
C LEU A 85 9.29 1.92 6.73
N VAL A 86 10.32 2.72 6.43
CA VAL A 86 11.10 2.59 5.20
C VAL A 86 12.56 2.46 5.58
N THR A 87 13.14 1.30 5.30
CA THR A 87 14.57 1.07 5.47
C THR A 87 15.27 1.25 4.14
N ILE A 88 16.23 2.19 4.08
CA ILE A 88 16.98 2.54 2.89
C ILE A 88 18.36 1.90 2.97
N ASP A 89 18.66 0.96 2.07
CA ASP A 89 20.00 0.41 1.89
C ASP A 89 20.70 1.19 0.78
N THR A 90 21.70 2.00 1.14
CA THR A 90 22.40 2.88 0.21
C THR A 90 23.40 2.15 -0.68
N GLU A 91 23.88 0.97 -0.27
CA GLU A 91 24.82 0.16 -1.04
C GLU A 91 24.09 -0.65 -2.10
N LYS A 92 23.03 -1.37 -1.69
CA LYS A 92 22.18 -2.15 -2.58
C LYS A 92 21.19 -1.29 -3.36
N LYS A 93 20.99 -0.04 -2.94
CA LYS A 93 20.04 0.92 -3.52
C LYS A 93 18.61 0.40 -3.48
N THR A 94 18.22 -0.18 -2.34
CA THR A 94 16.87 -0.72 -2.12
C THR A 94 16.11 0.04 -1.04
N TYR A 95 14.80 0.01 -1.15
CA TYR A 95 13.85 0.53 -0.17
C TYR A 95 12.98 -0.62 0.32
N LEU A 96 13.22 -1.10 1.54
CA LEU A 96 12.30 -2.01 2.21
C LEU A 96 11.18 -1.17 2.82
N ILE A 97 9.96 -1.38 2.33
CA ILE A 97 8.75 -0.69 2.76
C ILE A 97 7.93 -1.66 3.58
N GLU A 98 7.56 -1.22 4.78
CA GLU A 98 6.77 -1.97 5.73
C GLU A 98 5.57 -1.11 6.15
N SER A 99 4.42 -1.75 6.31
CA SER A 99 3.17 -1.09 6.68
C SER A 99 2.53 -1.89 7.79
N PHE A 100 2.75 -1.45 9.03
CA PHE A 100 2.32 -2.15 10.23
C PHE A 100 0.95 -1.67 10.70
N ARG A 101 0.18 -2.60 11.26
CA ARG A 101 -1.09 -2.35 11.92
C ARG A 101 -0.88 -1.63 13.25
N PHE A 102 -1.93 -1.01 13.76
CA PHE A 102 -1.88 -0.30 15.03
C PHE A 102 -1.50 -1.21 16.20
N LYS A 103 -0.70 -0.71 17.15
CA LYS A 103 -0.44 -1.36 18.45
C LYS A 103 0.00 -2.84 18.35
N ILE A 104 0.88 -3.15 17.39
CA ILE A 104 1.57 -4.43 17.25
C ILE A 104 3.01 -4.35 17.76
N ASP A 105 3.67 -5.50 17.90
CA ASP A 105 5.13 -5.58 18.07
C ASP A 105 5.78 -5.79 16.69
N ALA A 106 6.53 -4.80 16.19
CA ALA A 106 7.18 -4.91 14.88
C ALA A 106 8.43 -5.80 14.90
N THR A 107 8.85 -6.27 16.08
CA THR A 107 10.09 -7.05 16.28
C THR A 107 9.85 -8.54 16.43
N ASP A 108 8.59 -8.97 16.56
CA ASP A 108 8.21 -10.38 16.77
C ASP A 108 8.27 -11.23 15.48
N GLY A 109 8.45 -10.60 14.33
CA GLY A 109 8.51 -11.25 13.02
C GLY A 109 7.19 -11.81 12.52
N ASN A 110 6.05 -11.48 13.14
CA ASN A 110 4.74 -11.99 12.74
C ASN A 110 4.23 -11.27 11.47
N PRO A 111 4.07 -11.98 10.34
CA PRO A 111 3.61 -11.35 9.09
C PRO A 111 2.20 -10.74 9.19
N ALA A 112 1.35 -11.25 10.09
CA ALA A 112 0.00 -10.72 10.30
C ALA A 112 0.00 -9.29 10.90
N ASN A 113 1.14 -8.84 11.43
CA ASN A 113 1.29 -7.48 11.95
C ASN A 113 1.31 -6.43 10.83
N GLN A 114 1.53 -6.82 9.58
CA GLN A 114 1.51 -5.90 8.43
C GLN A 114 0.15 -5.90 7.70
N PHE A 115 -0.09 -4.84 6.93
CA PHE A 115 -1.20 -4.82 5.97
C PHE A 115 -0.88 -5.73 4.78
N PRO A 116 -1.91 -6.27 4.08
CA PRO A 116 -1.70 -7.13 2.92
C PRO A 116 -0.87 -6.45 1.82
N GLY A 117 0.09 -7.18 1.25
CA GLY A 117 1.00 -6.67 0.21
C GLY A 117 2.30 -6.07 0.77
N TRP A 118 2.45 -5.99 2.08
CA TRP A 118 3.71 -5.67 2.75
C TRP A 118 4.24 -6.88 3.55
N PRO A 119 5.56 -6.97 3.80
CA PRO A 119 6.60 -6.04 3.36
C PRO A 119 6.90 -6.15 1.86
N VAL A 120 7.42 -5.08 1.26
CA VAL A 120 7.88 -5.06 -0.14
C VAL A 120 9.23 -4.35 -0.25
N THR A 121 10.15 -4.91 -1.04
CA THR A 121 11.44 -4.28 -1.32
C THR A 121 11.45 -3.76 -2.75
N LEU A 122 11.68 -2.46 -2.90
CA LEU A 122 11.80 -1.78 -4.18
C LEU A 122 13.26 -1.46 -4.51
N GLN A 123 13.62 -1.48 -5.78
CA GLN A 123 14.91 -1.05 -6.29
C GLN A 123 14.88 0.43 -6.68
N GLN A 124 15.98 1.16 -6.46
CA GLN A 124 16.11 2.57 -6.85
C GLN A 124 15.79 2.80 -8.33
N ALA A 125 16.19 1.89 -9.20
CA ALA A 125 15.95 1.97 -10.64
C ALA A 125 14.45 1.92 -10.99
N GLU A 126 13.59 1.34 -10.14
CA GLU A 126 12.14 1.30 -10.37
C GLU A 126 11.52 2.71 -10.32
N ASN A 127 12.15 3.66 -9.61
CA ASN A 127 11.66 5.05 -9.56
C ASN A 127 11.79 5.84 -10.88
N ARG A 128 12.40 5.23 -11.90
CA ARG A 128 12.48 5.75 -13.27
C ARG A 128 11.94 4.75 -14.29
N GLY A 129 11.17 3.75 -13.84
CA GLY A 129 10.46 2.81 -14.70
C GLY A 129 11.21 1.52 -15.07
N GLU A 130 12.34 1.21 -14.44
CA GLU A 130 13.00 -0.11 -14.56
C GLU A 130 12.35 -1.12 -13.61
N ASN A 131 11.08 -1.36 -13.86
CA ASN A 131 10.17 -2.16 -13.01
C ASN A 131 10.66 -3.60 -12.79
N GLN A 132 10.69 -4.04 -11.53
CA GLN A 132 11.00 -5.43 -11.14
C GLN A 132 9.88 -6.05 -10.32
N VAL A 133 9.32 -5.27 -9.38
CA VAL A 133 8.21 -5.69 -8.54
C VAL A 133 6.92 -5.56 -9.31
N GLY A 134 6.19 -6.65 -9.49
CA GLY A 134 4.90 -6.71 -10.17
C GLY A 134 4.35 -8.11 -10.14
#